data_AF-A0A951PPN9-F1
#
_entry.id   AF-A0A951PPN9-F1
#
_cell.length_a   1.000
_cell.length_b   1.000
_cell.length_c   1.000
_cell.angle_alpha   90.00
_cell.angle_beta   90.00
_cell.angle_gamma   90.00
#
_symmetry.space_group_name_H-M   'P 1'
#
loop_
_entity.id
_entity.type
_entity.pdbx_description
1 polymer ?
#
loop_
_entity_poly.entity_id
_entity_poly.type
_entity_poly.pdbx_seq_one_letter_code
_entity_poly.pdbx_strand_id
1 'polypeptide(L)'
;MTQVLLENLNPVLINQLETLARLHGRSLQEEIKHILQQAAQSQLRSYPTGGDTVKAREAVARSQARYAGRTFSDSAELIREDRER
;
A
#
# COMPACT_ATOMS: atom_id res chain seq x y z
N MET A 1 19.11 21.36 6.85
CA MET A 1 17.82 21.91 6.36
C MET A 1 17.91 22.02 4.86
N THR A 2 17.05 21.31 4.12
CA THR A 2 17.03 21.37 2.66
C THR A 2 15.87 22.26 2.27
N GLN A 3 16.16 23.42 1.67
CA GLN A 3 15.14 24.33 1.15
C GLN A 3 14.95 24.02 -0.33
N VAL A 4 13.71 23.73 -0.72
CA VAL A 4 13.34 23.53 -2.12
C VAL A 4 12.47 24.73 -2.50
N LEU A 5 12.94 25.52 -3.46
CA LEU A 5 12.17 26.60 -4.05
C LEU A 5 11.39 26.03 -5.23
N LEU A 6 10.06 26.12 -5.17
CA LEU A 6 9.18 25.72 -6.25
C LEU A 6 8.80 26.97 -7.04
N GLU A 7 9.46 27.18 -8.17
CA GLU A 7 9.17 28.28 -9.09
C GLU A 7 8.14 27.84 -10.14
N ASN A 8 7.34 28.78 -10.66
CA ASN A 8 6.37 28.58 -11.73
C ASN A 8 5.24 27.56 -11.43
N LEU A 9 4.76 27.52 -10.19
CA LEU A 9 3.56 26.75 -9.85
C LEU A 9 2.32 27.40 -10.46
N ASN A 10 1.46 26.57 -11.05
CA ASN A 10 0.20 27.04 -11.62
C ASN A 10 -0.68 27.63 -10.49
N PRO A 11 -1.19 28.87 -10.62
CA PRO A 11 -1.98 29.52 -9.58
C PRO A 11 -3.29 28.77 -9.24
N VAL A 12 -3.85 28.03 -10.20
CA VAL A 12 -5.02 27.17 -9.97
C VAL A 12 -4.67 26.01 -9.03
N LEU A 13 -3.47 25.44 -9.19
CA LEU A 13 -2.96 24.37 -8.33
C LEU A 13 -2.73 24.87 -6.89
N ILE A 14 -2.24 26.10 -6.72
CA ILE A 14 -2.06 26.71 -5.39
C ILE A 14 -3.40 26.82 -4.66
N ASN A 15 -4.45 27.31 -5.33
CA ASN A 15 -5.79 27.42 -4.72
C ASN A 15 -6.38 26.05 -4.32
N GLN A 16 -6.15 25.02 -5.13
CA GLN A 16 -6.57 23.66 -4.80
C GLN A 16 -5.80 23.12 -3.59
N LEU A 17 -4.48 23.32 -3.56
CA LEU A 17 -3.62 22.92 -2.43
C LEU A 17 -3.99 23.67 -1.15
N GLU A 18 -4.32 24.95 -1.21
CA GLU A 18 -4.82 25.70 -0.05
C GLU A 18 -6.14 25.14 0.49
N THR A 19 -7.04 24.76 -0.41
CA THR A 19 -8.31 24.13 -0.03
C THR A 19 -8.06 22.79 0.65
N LEU A 20 -7.17 21.96 0.10
CA LEU A 20 -6.77 20.68 0.70
C LEU A 20 -6.08 20.87 2.05
N ALA A 21 -5.19 21.86 2.17
CA ALA A 21 -4.51 22.17 3.41
C ALA A 21 -5.50 22.58 4.52
N ARG A 22 -6.52 23.40 4.18
CA ARG A 22 -7.60 23.75 5.11
C ARG A 22 -8.42 22.54 5.54
N LEU A 23 -8.76 21.65 4.61
CA LEU A 23 -9.50 20.42 4.91
C LEU A 23 -8.71 19.48 5.83
N HIS A 24 -7.39 19.41 5.65
CA HIS A 24 -6.51 18.57 6.48
C HIS A 24 -6.06 19.25 7.78
N GLY A 25 -6.43 20.52 8.01
CA GLY A 25 -6.02 21.30 9.17
C GLY A 25 -4.51 21.57 9.22
N ARG A 26 -3.86 21.68 8.05
CA ARG A 26 -2.40 21.83 7.90
C ARG A 26 -2.06 23.15 7.23
N SER A 27 -0.82 23.59 7.39
CA SER A 27 -0.30 24.70 6.58
C SER A 27 -0.06 24.25 5.13
N LEU A 28 -0.11 25.20 4.18
CA LEU A 28 0.15 24.91 2.75
C LEU A 28 1.52 24.21 2.55
N GLN A 29 2.53 24.65 3.28
CA GLN A 29 3.88 24.07 3.23
C GLN A 29 3.90 22.62 3.73
N GLU A 30 3.19 22.32 4.82
CA GLU A 30 3.08 20.96 5.34
C GLU A 30 2.31 20.04 4.40
N GLU A 31 1.24 20.54 3.78
CA GLU A 31 0.47 19.77 2.80
C GLU A 31 1.32 19.42 1.57
N ILE A 32 2.08 20.38 1.03
CA ILE A 32 3.03 20.12 -0.07
C ILE A 32 4.07 19.09 0.34
N LYS A 33 4.64 19.21 1.55
CA LYS A 33 5.61 18.24 2.07
C LYS A 33 5.00 16.84 2.16
N HIS A 34 3.77 16.74 2.65
CA HIS A 34 3.07 15.47 2.79
C HIS A 34 2.77 14.83 1.43
N ILE A 35 2.28 15.62 0.46
CA ILE A 35 2.02 15.17 -0.90
C ILE A 35 3.32 14.70 -1.57
N LEU A 36 4.41 15.45 -1.45
CA LEU A 36 5.72 15.04 -1.97
C LEU A 36 6.22 13.74 -1.33
N GLN A 37 6.05 13.59 -0.01
CA GLN A 37 6.42 12.36 0.69
C GLN A 37 5.56 11.18 0.24
N GLN A 38 4.25 11.37 0.07
CA GLN A 38 3.36 10.33 -0.43
C GLN A 38 3.66 9.96 -1.88
N ALA A 39 3.94 10.94 -2.73
CA ALA A 39 4.31 10.73 -4.13
C ALA A 39 5.65 9.99 -4.24
N ALA A 40 6.64 10.37 -3.44
CA ALA A 40 7.92 9.66 -3.38
C ALA A 40 7.73 8.22 -2.88
N GLN A 41 6.93 8.00 -1.84
CA GLN A 41 6.63 6.65 -1.35
C GLN A 41 5.83 5.82 -2.36
N SER A 42 4.89 6.41 -3.07
CA SER A 42 4.10 5.69 -4.08
C SER A 42 4.95 5.36 -5.29
N GLN A 43 5.84 6.25 -5.73
CA GLN A 43 6.80 5.96 -6.79
C GLN A 43 7.85 4.92 -6.35
N LEU A 44 8.32 4.95 -5.11
CA LEU A 44 9.22 3.92 -4.57
C LEU A 44 8.51 2.57 -4.39
N ARG A 45 7.20 2.55 -4.11
CA ARG A 45 6.39 1.31 -4.10
C ARG A 45 6.01 0.83 -5.51
N SER A 46 5.87 1.76 -6.46
CA SER A 46 5.56 1.48 -7.87
C SER A 46 6.80 1.18 -8.70
N TYR A 47 8.01 1.53 -8.23
CA TYR A 47 9.17 0.72 -8.52
C TYR A 47 8.86 -0.64 -7.90
N PRO A 48 8.66 -1.69 -8.70
CA PRO A 48 8.69 -3.00 -8.12
C PRO A 48 10.12 -3.12 -7.58
N THR A 49 10.28 -2.95 -6.26
CA THR A 49 11.03 -3.98 -5.55
C THR A 49 10.38 -5.24 -6.06
N GLY A 50 11.07 -5.90 -6.99
CA GLY A 50 10.62 -7.11 -7.66
C GLY A 50 10.45 -8.17 -6.59
N GLY A 51 9.39 -8.04 -5.79
CA GLY A 51 8.83 -9.05 -4.93
C GLY A 51 8.20 -10.04 -5.87
N ASP A 52 9.10 -10.77 -6.52
CA ASP A 52 8.95 -11.94 -7.35
C ASP A 52 7.48 -12.33 -7.57
N THR A 53 6.78 -11.61 -8.45
CA THR A 53 5.47 -12.05 -8.93
C THR A 53 5.56 -13.45 -9.53
N VAL A 54 6.74 -13.82 -10.02
CA VAL A 54 7.14 -15.18 -10.39
C VAL A 54 7.14 -16.11 -9.17
N LYS A 55 7.85 -15.81 -8.07
CA LYS A 55 7.85 -16.66 -6.86
C LYS A 55 6.47 -16.72 -6.18
N ALA A 56 5.68 -15.65 -6.25
CA ALA A 56 4.30 -15.65 -5.77
C ALA A 56 3.44 -16.60 -6.61
N ARG A 57 3.55 -16.54 -7.94
CA ARG A 57 2.87 -17.48 -8.85
C ARG A 57 3.35 -18.92 -8.64
N GLU A 58 4.64 -19.15 -8.47
CA GLU A 58 5.19 -20.47 -8.15
C GLU A 58 4.71 -21.00 -6.80
N ALA A 59 4.66 -20.16 -5.76
CA ALA A 59 4.15 -20.55 -4.45
C ALA A 59 2.68 -20.95 -4.51
N VAL A 60 1.87 -20.22 -5.28
CA VAL A 60 0.48 -20.55 -5.54
C VAL A 60 0.37 -21.86 -6.33
N ALA A 61 1.14 -22.02 -7.41
CA ALA A 61 1.13 -23.24 -8.22
C ALA A 61 1.56 -24.49 -7.41
N ARG A 62 2.59 -24.38 -6.57
CA ARG A 62 3.02 -25.45 -5.65
C ARG A 62 1.94 -25.80 -4.64
N SER A 63 1.27 -24.79 -4.09
CA SER A 63 0.17 -25.01 -3.13
C SER A 63 -1.01 -25.69 -3.81
N GLN A 64 -1.41 -25.21 -4.99
CA GLN A 64 -2.48 -25.83 -5.79
C GLN A 64 -2.13 -27.28 -6.16
N ALA A 65 -0.90 -27.57 -6.60
CA ALA A 65 -0.48 -28.95 -6.89
C ALA A 65 -0.50 -29.85 -5.65
N ARG A 66 -0.10 -29.32 -4.48
CA ARG A 66 -0.09 -30.07 -3.21
C ARG A 66 -1.50 -30.41 -2.72
N TYR A 67 -2.49 -29.58 -3.05
CA TYR A 67 -3.86 -29.72 -2.58
C TYR A 67 -4.85 -30.15 -3.67
N ALA A 68 -4.41 -30.27 -4.92
CA ALA A 68 -5.21 -30.81 -6.02
C ALA A 68 -5.57 -32.27 -5.72
N GLY A 69 -6.87 -32.57 -5.71
CA GLY A 69 -7.40 -33.91 -5.44
C GLY A 69 -7.53 -34.28 -3.96
N ARG A 70 -7.22 -33.36 -3.02
CA ARG A 70 -7.55 -33.55 -1.60
C ARG A 70 -8.92 -32.95 -1.28
N THR A 71 -9.85 -33.79 -0.87
CA THR A 71 -11.05 -33.37 -0.17
C THR A 71 -10.72 -33.16 1.30
N PHE A 72 -10.85 -31.93 1.77
CA PHE A 72 -10.76 -31.65 3.20
C PHE A 72 -12.15 -31.85 3.80
N SER A 73 -12.25 -32.78 4.76
CA SER A 73 -13.42 -32.86 5.64
C SER A 73 -13.55 -31.56 6.43
N ASP A 74 -14.79 -31.18 6.76
CA ASP A 74 -15.08 -29.96 7.52
C ASP A 74 -14.19 -29.89 8.77
N SER A 75 -13.37 -28.83 8.86
CA SER A 75 -12.43 -28.63 9.96
C SER A 75 -13.12 -28.22 11.26
N ALA A 76 -14.45 -28.16 11.28
CA ALA A 76 -15.24 -27.86 12.48
C ALA A 76 -14.96 -28.80 13.66
N GLU A 77 -14.80 -30.11 13.44
CA GLU A 77 -14.51 -31.04 14.55
C GLU A 77 -13.10 -30.85 15.14
N LEU A 78 -12.09 -30.66 14.29
CA LEU A 78 -10.70 -30.43 14.71
C LEU A 78 -10.54 -29.12 15.51
N ILE A 79 -11.28 -28.07 15.12
CA ILE A 79 -11.28 -26.80 15.86
C ILE A 79 -12.00 -26.93 17.21
N ARG A 80 -13.01 -27.82 17.31
CA ARG A 80 -13.75 -28.04 18.55
C ARG A 80 -12.91 -28.80 19.58
N GLU A 81 -12.16 -29.81 19.14
CA GLU A 81 -11.27 -30.62 19.97
C GLU A 81 -10.11 -29.79 20.56
N ASP A 82 -9.58 -28.83 19.80
CA ASP A 82 -8.52 -27.91 20.26
C ASP A 82 -9.04 -26.85 21.25
N ARG A 83 -10.32 -26.48 21.16
CA ARG A 83 -10.96 -25.53 22.11
C ARG A 83 -11.34 -26.19 23.44
N GLU A 84 -11.52 -27.51 23.48
CA GLU A 84 -11.83 -28.28 24.69
C GLU A 84 -10.59 -28.72 25.48
N ARG A 85 -9.37 -28.31 25.06
CA ARG A 85 -8.11 -28.51 25.79
C ARG A 85 -7.72 -27.35 26.71
#